data_AF-A0A956CVZ6-F1
#
_entry.id   AF-A0A956CVZ6-F1
#
_cell.length_a   1.000
_cell.length_b   1.000
_cell.length_c   1.000
_cell.angle_alpha   90.00
_cell.angle_beta   90.00
_cell.angle_gamma   90.00
#
_symmetry.space_group_name_H-M   'P 1'
#
loop_
_entity.id
_entity.type
_entity.pdbx_description
1 polymer ?
#
loop_
_entity_poly.entity_id
_entity_poly.type
_entity_poly.pdbx_seq_one_letter_code
_entity_poly.pdbx_strand_id
1 'polypeptide(L)'
;MFEGMQTKLTEQVGIEVPLICGAMYPCSNPELVAAVSEAGGIGIVQPISMMFVHGHDLREGFRLIKRMTDKPIGFNALVEKSSDVYMERMKKWVDVALEEGVRFFITALG
;
A
#
# COMPACT_ATOMS: atom_id res chain seq x y z
N MET A 1 1.68 25.88 10.96
CA MET A 1 1.75 24.41 10.84
C MET A 1 0.33 23.91 10.75
N PHE A 2 0.03 22.99 9.84
CA PHE A 2 -1.26 22.31 9.81
C PHE A 2 -1.28 21.36 11.03
N GLU A 3 -2.29 21.49 11.90
CA GLU A 3 -2.56 20.48 12.93
C GLU A 3 -3.43 19.40 12.30
N GLY A 4 -2.96 18.15 12.32
CA GLY A 4 -3.69 17.00 11.77
C GLY A 4 -5.10 16.85 12.34
N MET A 5 -5.99 16.19 11.60
CA MET A 5 -7.37 15.95 12.05
C MET A 5 -7.43 14.69 12.92
N GLN A 6 -7.86 14.82 14.19
CA GLN A 6 -8.06 13.66 15.05
C GLN A 6 -9.37 12.94 14.75
N THR A 7 -9.24 11.70 14.27
CA THR A 7 -10.31 10.74 14.00
C THR A 7 -9.86 9.35 14.43
N LYS A 8 -10.80 8.41 14.56
CA LYS A 8 -10.46 7.00 14.82
C LYS A 8 -9.52 6.42 13.76
N LEU A 9 -9.68 6.82 12.49
CA LEU A 9 -8.84 6.34 11.39
C LEU A 9 -7.39 6.84 11.53
N THR A 10 -7.22 8.15 11.74
CA THR A 10 -5.89 8.76 11.89
C THR A 10 -5.14 8.20 13.10
N GLU A 11 -5.85 7.97 14.23
CA GLU A 11 -5.29 7.35 15.44
C GLU A 11 -4.85 5.90 15.23
N GLN A 12 -5.69 5.07 14.60
CA GLN A 12 -5.40 3.65 14.42
C GLN A 12 -4.29 3.39 13.39
N VAL A 13 -4.21 4.22 12.36
CA VAL A 13 -3.29 4.03 11.23
C VAL A 13 -1.98 4.82 11.43
N GLY A 14 -2.00 5.88 12.24
CA GLY A 14 -0.85 6.77 12.46
C GLY A 14 -0.62 7.76 11.31
N ILE A 15 -1.70 8.36 10.80
CA ILE A 15 -1.67 9.36 9.71
C ILE A 15 -2.29 10.69 10.17
N GLU A 16 -2.04 11.78 9.44
CA GLU A 16 -2.41 13.15 9.86
C GLU A 16 -3.78 13.59 9.33
N VAL A 17 -4.20 13.07 8.18
CA VAL A 17 -5.52 13.34 7.58
C VAL A 17 -6.24 12.01 7.32
N PRO A 18 -7.58 11.95 7.51
CA PRO A 18 -8.37 10.73 7.33
C PRO A 18 -8.61 10.44 5.84
N LEU A 19 -7.54 10.36 5.05
CA LEU A 19 -7.56 10.14 3.61
C LEU A 19 -6.76 8.90 3.23
N ILE A 20 -7.41 8.00 2.49
CA ILE A 20 -6.82 6.80 1.92
C ILE A 20 -6.74 7.02 0.41
N CYS A 21 -5.53 7.01 -0.17
CA CYS A 21 -5.40 6.89 -1.62
C CYS A 21 -5.46 5.41 -1.97
N GLY A 22 -6.66 4.97 -2.36
CA GLY A 22 -6.94 3.58 -2.68
C GLY A 22 -6.03 3.02 -3.78
N ALA A 23 -5.82 1.71 -3.76
CA ALA A 23 -5.04 1.02 -4.77
C ALA A 23 -5.72 1.08 -6.14
N MET A 24 -4.97 1.47 -7.16
CA MET A 24 -5.46 1.63 -8.52
C MET A 24 -4.55 0.87 -9.48
N TYR A 25 -5.14 -0.07 -10.21
CA TYR A 25 -4.55 -0.59 -11.43
C TYR A 25 -4.99 0.27 -12.62
N PRO A 26 -4.07 0.78 -13.47
CA PRO A 26 -2.62 0.57 -13.48
C PRO A 26 -1.80 1.68 -12.77
N CYS A 27 -2.42 2.63 -12.06
CA CYS A 27 -1.80 3.91 -11.71
C CYS A 27 -0.90 3.96 -10.46
N SER A 28 -1.00 3.01 -9.53
CA SER A 28 -0.28 3.06 -8.24
C SER A 28 1.23 2.76 -8.37
N ASN A 29 2.00 3.75 -8.79
CA ASN A 29 3.47 3.71 -8.82
C ASN A 29 4.09 4.04 -7.43
N PRO A 30 5.40 3.78 -7.22
CA PRO A 30 6.09 4.11 -5.97
C PRO A 30 5.97 5.59 -5.56
N GLU A 31 6.09 6.50 -6.52
CA GLU A 31 6.10 7.95 -6.27
C GLU A 31 4.75 8.45 -5.76
N LEU A 32 3.64 7.97 -6.32
CA LEU A 32 2.29 8.33 -5.87
C LEU A 32 2.04 7.83 -4.44
N VAL A 33 2.39 6.57 -4.17
CA VAL A 33 2.20 5.98 -2.83
C VAL A 33 2.99 6.77 -1.80
N ALA A 34 4.27 7.06 -2.09
CA ALA A 34 5.11 7.84 -1.19
C ALA A 34 4.58 9.26 -1.00
N ALA A 35 4.20 9.95 -2.09
CA ALA A 35 3.72 11.33 -2.03
C ALA A 35 2.43 11.48 -1.18
N VAL A 36 1.50 10.53 -1.28
CA VAL A 36 0.28 10.54 -0.46
C VAL A 36 0.61 10.35 1.02
N SER A 37 1.46 9.38 1.33
CA SER A 37 1.87 9.14 2.71
C SER A 37 2.61 10.34 3.27
N GLU A 38 3.53 10.93 2.50
CA GLU A 38 4.27 12.12 2.89
C GLU A 38 3.35 13.33 3.16
N ALA A 39 2.29 13.48 2.36
CA ALA A 39 1.26 14.50 2.55
C ALA A 39 0.34 14.27 3.77
N GLY A 40 0.56 13.20 4.55
CA GLY A 40 -0.16 12.91 5.79
C GLY A 40 -1.38 12.01 5.62
N GLY A 41 -1.67 11.53 4.41
CA GLY A 41 -2.65 10.46 4.19
C GLY A 41 -2.00 9.07 4.27
N ILE A 42 -2.67 8.06 3.72
CA ILE A 42 -2.05 6.74 3.50
C ILE A 42 -2.13 6.34 2.02
N GLY A 43 -0.96 6.15 1.40
CA GLY A 43 -0.85 5.58 0.07
C GLY A 43 -0.95 4.05 0.12
N ILE A 44 -1.74 3.45 -0.78
CA ILE A 44 -1.90 2.00 -0.85
C ILE A 44 -1.15 1.42 -2.05
N VAL A 45 -0.25 0.48 -1.78
CA VAL A 45 0.47 -0.28 -2.81
C VAL A 45 -0.49 -1.24 -3.52
N GLN A 46 -0.53 -1.16 -4.85
CA GLN A 46 -1.15 -2.16 -5.71
C GLN A 46 -0.09 -3.13 -6.24
N PRO A 47 -0.01 -4.38 -5.77
CA PRO A 47 1.09 -5.29 -6.14
C PRO A 47 1.14 -5.58 -7.64
N ILE A 48 -0.02 -5.67 -8.30
CA ILE A 48 -0.09 -5.91 -9.75
C ILE A 48 0.47 -4.73 -10.54
N SER A 49 0.14 -3.49 -10.17
CA SER A 49 0.69 -2.30 -10.84
C SER A 49 2.20 -2.21 -10.62
N MET A 50 2.64 -2.40 -9.37
CA MET A 50 4.06 -2.37 -9.01
C MET A 50 4.89 -3.31 -9.88
N MET A 51 4.45 -4.57 -10.02
CA MET A 51 5.22 -5.61 -10.69
C MET A 51 5.04 -5.64 -12.20
N PHE A 52 3.81 -5.52 -12.70
CA PHE A 52 3.52 -5.76 -14.11
C PHE A 52 3.40 -4.48 -14.94
N VAL A 53 3.14 -3.33 -14.31
CA VAL A 53 3.04 -2.04 -15.02
C VAL A 53 4.33 -1.25 -14.85
N HIS A 54 4.84 -1.14 -13.63
CA HIS A 54 6.02 -0.34 -13.31
C HIS A 54 7.32 -1.16 -13.30
N GLY A 55 7.23 -2.50 -13.42
CA GLY A 55 8.38 -3.37 -13.65
C GLY A 55 9.30 -3.55 -12.44
N HIS A 56 8.84 -3.23 -11.23
CA HIS A 56 9.61 -3.45 -10.00
C HIS A 56 9.30 -4.81 -9.39
N ASP A 57 10.32 -5.50 -8.87
CA ASP A 57 10.03 -6.54 -7.87
C ASP A 57 9.27 -5.90 -6.70
N LEU A 58 8.35 -6.65 -6.07
CA LEU A 58 7.51 -6.08 -5.01
C LEU A 58 8.35 -5.53 -3.84
N ARG A 59 9.41 -6.23 -3.45
CA ARG A 59 10.29 -5.79 -2.36
C ARG A 59 11.09 -4.56 -2.76
N GLU A 60 11.57 -4.52 -4.00
CA GLU A 60 12.23 -3.33 -4.53
C GLU A 60 11.30 -2.12 -4.55
N GLY A 61 10.04 -2.32 -4.96
CA GLY A 61 8.98 -1.30 -4.92
C GLY A 61 8.78 -0.71 -3.53
N PHE A 62 8.68 -1.56 -2.50
CA PHE A 62 8.63 -1.10 -1.10
C PHE A 62 9.88 -0.31 -0.70
N ARG A 63 11.07 -0.77 -1.08
CA ARG A 63 12.33 -0.06 -0.78
C ARG A 63 12.44 1.28 -1.50
N LEU A 64 11.89 1.41 -2.71
CA LEU A 64 11.79 2.69 -3.41
C LEU A 64 10.89 3.66 -2.65
N ILE A 65 9.71 3.21 -2.23
CA ILE A 65 8.78 4.01 -1.42
C ILE A 65 9.45 4.47 -0.12
N LYS A 66 10.12 3.56 0.60
CA LYS A 66 10.84 3.85 1.85
C LYS A 66 12.02 4.81 1.69
N ARG A 67 12.56 4.98 0.48
CA ARG A 67 13.57 6.01 0.20
C ARG A 67 12.97 7.41 0.08
N MET A 68 11.66 7.52 -0.14
CA MET A 68 10.94 8.77 -0.34
C MET A 68 10.13 9.20 0.89
N THR A 69 9.66 8.26 1.72
CA THR A 69 8.92 8.54 2.95
C THR A 69 9.16 7.45 3.99
N ASP A 70 9.20 7.85 5.27
CA ASP A 70 9.19 6.94 6.43
C ASP A 70 7.78 6.81 7.05
N LYS A 71 6.78 7.52 6.51
CA LYS A 71 5.40 7.50 6.99
C LYS A 71 4.68 6.20 6.61
N PRO A 72 3.61 5.83 7.34
CA PRO A 72 2.87 4.60 7.07
C PRO A 72 2.34 4.50 5.64
N ILE A 73 2.41 3.29 5.09
CA ILE A 73 1.82 2.91 3.81
C ILE A 73 0.91 1.70 4.02
N GLY A 74 -0.01 1.48 3.08
CA GLY A 74 -0.85 0.29 3.07
C GLY A 74 -0.59 -0.61 1.88
N PHE A 75 -1.25 -1.77 1.87
CA PHE A 75 -1.15 -2.76 0.81
C PHE A 75 -2.53 -3.30 0.42
N ASN A 76 -2.76 -3.49 -0.89
CA ASN A 76 -3.96 -4.13 -1.39
C ASN A 76 -3.76 -5.64 -1.60
N ALA A 77 -4.51 -6.44 -0.83
CA ALA A 77 -4.58 -7.88 -0.96
C ALA A 77 -5.83 -8.29 -1.75
N LEU A 78 -5.64 -8.65 -3.03
CA LEU A 78 -6.73 -9.15 -3.86
C LEU A 78 -7.03 -10.62 -3.51
N VAL A 79 -8.27 -10.89 -3.11
CA VAL A 79 -8.72 -12.22 -2.66
C VAL A 79 -9.54 -12.87 -3.77
N GLU A 80 -8.87 -13.44 -4.78
CA GLU A 80 -9.51 -14.10 -5.92
C GLU A 80 -9.71 -15.60 -5.65
N LYS A 81 -10.89 -15.99 -5.18
CA LYS A 81 -11.19 -17.38 -4.79
C LYS A 81 -11.28 -18.36 -5.97
N SER A 82 -11.46 -17.87 -7.21
CA SER A 82 -11.60 -18.74 -8.38
C SER A 82 -10.26 -19.27 -8.91
N SER A 83 -9.12 -18.83 -8.35
CA SER A 83 -7.80 -19.26 -8.82
C SER A 83 -6.78 -19.46 -7.69
N ASP A 84 -6.43 -20.72 -7.46
CA ASP A 84 -5.37 -21.10 -6.51
C ASP A 84 -4.03 -20.43 -6.82
N VAL A 85 -3.71 -20.25 -8.11
CA VAL A 85 -2.47 -19.60 -8.54
C VAL A 85 -2.42 -18.14 -8.11
N TYR A 86 -3.53 -17.41 -8.24
CA TYR A 86 -3.62 -16.03 -7.76
C TYR A 86 -3.57 -15.95 -6.23
N MET A 87 -4.27 -16.87 -5.55
CA MET A 87 -4.26 -16.93 -4.08
C MET A 87 -2.87 -17.21 -3.51
N GLU A 88 -2.16 -18.22 -4.03
CA GLU A 88 -0.80 -18.54 -3.57
C GLU A 88 0.19 -17.41 -3.87
N ARG A 89 0.03 -16.73 -5.01
CA ARG A 89 0.83 -15.54 -5.31
C ARG A 89 0.55 -14.40 -4.32
N MET A 90 -0.72 -14.14 -4.02
CA MET A 90 -1.11 -13.09 -3.10
C MET A 90 -0.59 -13.36 -1.68
N LYS A 91 -0.66 -14.60 -1.19
CA LYS A 91 -0.09 -14.97 0.11
C LYS A 91 1.39 -14.58 0.22
N LYS A 92 2.20 -14.95 -0.80
CA LYS A 92 3.62 -14.57 -0.86
C LYS A 92 3.82 -13.06 -0.85
N TRP A 93 2.98 -12.31 -1.53
CA TRP A 93 3.07 -10.85 -1.54
C TRP A 93 2.66 -10.22 -0.21
N VAL A 94 1.67 -10.79 0.48
CA VAL A 94 1.32 -10.39 1.85
C VAL A 94 2.49 -10.67 2.80
N ASP A 95 3.16 -11.81 2.69
CA ASP A 95 4.36 -12.11 3.49
C ASP A 95 5.45 -11.05 3.26
N VAL A 96 5.75 -10.72 1.99
CA VAL A 96 6.70 -9.65 1.65
C VAL A 96 6.27 -8.30 2.24
N ALA A 97 4.99 -7.94 2.15
CA ALA A 97 4.48 -6.68 2.71
C ALA A 97 4.64 -6.64 4.25
N LEU A 98 4.35 -7.74 4.94
CA LEU A 98 4.51 -7.86 6.38
C LEU A 98 5.98 -7.74 6.81
N GLU A 99 6.89 -8.42 6.10
CA GLU A 99 8.34 -8.34 6.30
C GLU A 99 8.87 -6.92 6.05
N GLU A 100 8.32 -6.21 5.06
CA GLU A 100 8.63 -4.81 4.79
C GLU A 100 7.92 -3.84 5.75
N GLY A 101 7.23 -4.33 6.78
CA GLY A 101 6.69 -3.48 7.84
C GLY A 101 5.31 -2.87 7.56
N VAL A 102 4.63 -3.28 6.48
CA VAL A 102 3.25 -2.84 6.21
C VAL A 102 2.30 -3.42 7.26
N ARG A 103 1.42 -2.58 7.81
CA ARG A 103 0.44 -2.96 8.84
C ARG A 103 -1.00 -2.59 8.50
N PHE A 104 -1.21 -1.79 7.46
CA PHE A 104 -2.54 -1.45 6.96
C PHE A 104 -2.83 -2.23 5.67
N PHE A 105 -3.90 -3.02 5.68
CA PHE A 105 -4.29 -3.86 4.55
C PHE A 105 -5.71 -3.54 4.14
N ILE A 106 -5.92 -3.42 2.83
CA ILE A 106 -7.25 -3.43 2.22
C ILE A 106 -7.42 -4.70 1.41
N THR A 107 -8.62 -5.26 1.38
CA THR A 107 -8.95 -6.45 0.59
C THR A 107 -10.02 -6.14 -0.46
N ALA A 108 -9.95 -6.77 -1.63
CA ALA A 108 -10.96 -6.65 -2.69
C ALA A 108 -11.18 -7.99 -3.41
N LEU A 109 -12.21 -8.04 -4.27
CA LEU A 109 -12.64 -9.20 -5.10
C LEU A 109 -13.22 -10.41 -4.33
N GLY A 110 -13.57 -10.24 -3.05
CA GLY A 110 -13.89 -11.30 -2.09
C GLY A 110 -14.94 -12.33 -2.49
#